data_AF-A0A6N8J0Q5-F1
#
_entry.id   AF-A0A6N8J0Q5-F1
#
_cell.length_a   1.000
_cell.length_b   1.000
_cell.length_c   1.000
_cell.angle_alpha   90.00
_cell.angle_beta   90.00
_cell.angle_gamma   90.00
#
_symmetry.space_group_name_H-M   'P 1'
#
loop_
_entity.id
_entity.type
_entity.pdbx_description
1 polymer ?
#
loop_
_entity_poly.entity_id
_entity_poly.type
_entity_poly.pdbx_seq_one_letter_code
_entity_poly.pdbx_strand_id
1 'polypeptide(L)'
;MSQWSLPWSFEPQAYRQWNEDLDGLEDDELVEHYTNQGKQEGRRPFRLTSRGEFAALIPATALALEIGPFASPVLRGPNVRYCDILDTEQLRRRAPEHGVDLANVPAVDYVMPGASLDAIPDQFDALLSSHAIEHQPDLVRHLQEVERRLRPGGRYFVLAPDHRYCFDRNLAPSTIAEVLQAHLEQRRVHTLRSVIEHRAYNTHNDPARHWTDPTPARLDSRQVDLRRVAAAMREHESAAGGYIDVHAWYFNPDSFGHLLELLRGLGLTRLQVERLYPTCRGSVEFWAVLALDPGPAGPWDAAAARPAADWAPPAASSPATPRAGLLGRTLRTLVTRR
;
A
#
# COMPACT_ATOMS: atom_id res chain seq x y z
N MET A 1 23.94 -6.03 -19.27
CA MET A 1 22.74 -6.02 -18.41
C MET A 1 23.08 -6.83 -17.18
N SER A 2 22.90 -6.29 -15.97
CA SER A 2 23.08 -7.05 -14.74
C SER A 2 22.00 -8.14 -14.67
N GLN A 3 22.40 -9.40 -14.50
CA GLN A 3 21.46 -10.49 -14.31
C GLN A 3 21.05 -10.51 -12.83
N TRP A 4 19.77 -10.25 -12.56
CA TRP A 4 19.25 -10.19 -11.19
C TRP A 4 18.93 -11.60 -10.70
N SER A 5 19.61 -12.03 -9.63
CA SER A 5 19.43 -13.37 -9.05
C SER A 5 18.32 -13.35 -7.99
N LEU A 6 17.08 -13.23 -8.45
CA LEU A 6 15.91 -13.14 -7.59
C LEU A 6 15.37 -14.55 -7.25
N PRO A 7 15.35 -14.98 -5.96
CA PRO A 7 14.74 -16.25 -5.57
C PRO A 7 13.28 -16.33 -5.99
N TRP A 8 12.73 -17.53 -6.08
CA TRP A 8 11.30 -17.68 -6.29
C TRP A 8 10.53 -17.31 -5.01
N SER A 9 9.29 -16.85 -5.18
CA SER A 9 8.39 -16.62 -4.05
C SER A 9 7.85 -17.92 -3.44
N PHE A 10 8.05 -19.06 -4.12
CA PHE A 10 7.90 -20.40 -3.59
C PHE A 10 9.11 -21.25 -4.01
N GLU A 11 9.79 -21.85 -3.05
CA GLU A 11 10.95 -22.72 -3.22
C GLU A 11 10.69 -24.01 -2.42
N PRO A 12 10.33 -25.15 -3.05
CA PRO A 12 9.91 -26.36 -2.32
C PRO A 12 10.90 -26.82 -1.25
N GLN A 13 12.21 -26.78 -1.55
CA GLN A 13 13.27 -27.11 -0.61
C GLN A 13 13.26 -26.20 0.63
N ALA A 14 13.07 -24.88 0.45
CA ALA A 14 13.00 -23.95 1.58
C ALA A 14 11.70 -24.15 2.36
N TYR A 15 10.57 -24.31 1.66
CA TYR A 15 9.28 -24.56 2.31
C TYR A 15 9.29 -25.83 3.16
N ARG A 16 9.89 -26.93 2.67
CA ARG A 16 10.13 -28.16 3.44
C ARG A 16 11.02 -27.88 4.66
N GLN A 17 12.18 -27.23 4.46
CA GLN A 17 13.11 -26.87 5.54
C GLN A 17 12.48 -26.03 6.67
N TRP A 18 11.51 -25.17 6.36
CA TRP A 18 10.80 -24.35 7.35
C TRP A 18 9.64 -25.07 8.04
N ASN A 19 9.27 -26.28 7.59
CA ASN A 19 8.06 -27.00 7.99
C ASN A 19 8.32 -28.51 8.09
N GLU A 20 8.95 -28.95 9.18
CA GLU A 20 9.31 -30.35 9.45
C GLU A 20 8.11 -31.33 9.35
N ASP A 21 6.88 -30.84 9.59
CA ASP A 21 5.65 -31.61 9.43
C ASP A 21 5.33 -31.99 7.98
N LEU A 22 6.03 -31.39 7.01
CA LEU A 22 5.85 -31.60 5.57
C LEU A 22 7.01 -32.35 4.90
N ASP A 23 7.98 -32.87 5.68
CA ASP A 23 9.18 -33.55 5.16
C ASP A 23 8.88 -34.73 4.23
N GLY A 24 7.76 -35.41 4.44
CA GLY A 24 7.32 -36.55 3.64
C GLY A 24 6.53 -36.22 2.36
N LEU A 25 6.32 -34.93 2.05
CA LEU A 25 5.59 -34.50 0.85
C LEU A 25 6.54 -34.25 -0.34
N GLU A 26 6.10 -34.64 -1.53
CA GLU A 26 6.74 -34.32 -2.80
C GLU A 26 6.59 -32.82 -3.15
N ASP A 27 7.41 -32.30 -4.06
CA ASP A 27 7.47 -30.86 -4.35
C ASP A 27 6.12 -30.28 -4.88
N ASP A 28 5.33 -31.06 -5.63
CA ASP A 28 3.99 -30.65 -6.09
C ASP A 28 2.96 -30.66 -4.94
N GLU A 29 3.04 -31.62 -4.02
CA GLU A 29 2.18 -31.69 -2.82
C GLU A 29 2.46 -30.53 -1.85
N LEU A 30 3.72 -30.08 -1.78
CA LEU A 30 4.11 -28.88 -1.05
C LEU A 30 3.48 -27.61 -1.64
N VAL A 31 3.40 -27.49 -2.97
CA VAL A 31 2.72 -26.38 -3.66
C VAL A 31 1.21 -26.41 -3.36
N GLU A 32 0.59 -27.59 -3.42
CA GLU A 32 -0.82 -27.76 -3.07
C GLU A 32 -1.10 -27.40 -1.60
N HIS A 33 -0.31 -27.94 -0.66
CA HIS A 33 -0.42 -27.61 0.76
C HIS A 33 -0.30 -26.10 0.99
N TYR A 34 0.70 -25.45 0.40
CA TYR A 34 0.90 -24.02 0.58
C TYR A 34 -0.28 -23.20 0.05
N THR A 35 -0.78 -23.56 -1.13
CA THR A 35 -1.90 -22.88 -1.79
C THR A 35 -3.20 -23.02 -0.98
N ASN A 36 -3.48 -24.23 -0.47
CA ASN A 36 -4.71 -24.53 0.24
C ASN A 36 -4.69 -24.09 1.72
N GLN A 37 -3.54 -24.16 2.40
CA GLN A 37 -3.42 -23.97 3.85
C GLN A 37 -2.26 -23.04 4.23
N GLY A 38 -1.03 -23.36 3.81
CA GLY A 38 0.19 -22.72 4.31
C GLY A 38 0.25 -21.20 4.14
N LYS A 39 -0.37 -20.67 3.08
CA LYS A 39 -0.51 -19.22 2.84
C LYS A 39 -1.38 -18.52 3.91
N GLN A 40 -2.47 -19.15 4.35
CA GLN A 40 -3.34 -18.61 5.40
C GLN A 40 -2.68 -18.71 6.77
N GLU A 41 -1.90 -19.78 6.99
CA GLU A 41 -1.12 -20.00 8.19
C GLU A 41 0.13 -19.11 8.30
N GLY A 42 0.50 -18.40 7.23
CA GLY A 42 1.70 -17.57 7.17
C GLY A 42 3.01 -18.36 7.16
N ARG A 43 2.98 -19.64 6.76
CA ARG A 43 4.19 -20.46 6.61
C ARG A 43 5.08 -19.83 5.53
N ARG A 44 6.40 -19.77 5.77
CA ARG A 44 7.37 -19.12 4.88
C ARG A 44 7.70 -20.03 3.69
N PRO A 45 7.41 -19.64 2.43
CA PRO A 45 7.65 -20.49 1.25
C PRO A 45 8.95 -20.21 0.50
N PHE A 46 9.77 -19.25 0.95
CA PHE A 46 10.99 -18.81 0.28
C PHE A 46 12.16 -18.72 1.28
N ARG A 47 13.40 -18.70 0.79
CA ARG A 47 14.61 -18.74 1.64
C ARG A 47 14.94 -17.44 2.37
N LEU A 48 14.48 -16.28 1.88
CA LEU A 48 14.74 -14.98 2.51
C LEU A 48 14.06 -14.89 3.88
N THR A 49 14.77 -14.39 4.88
CA THR A 49 14.34 -14.32 6.28
C THR A 49 14.15 -12.89 6.80
N SER A 50 14.87 -11.91 6.23
CA SER A 50 14.92 -10.52 6.74
C SER A 50 14.88 -9.45 5.66
N ARG A 51 14.52 -8.21 6.04
CA ARG A 51 14.61 -7.03 5.17
C ARG A 51 16.00 -6.84 4.56
N GLY A 52 17.06 -7.14 5.33
CA GLY A 52 18.45 -7.02 4.90
C GLY A 52 18.82 -8.02 3.81
N GLU A 53 18.32 -9.26 3.88
CA GLU A 53 18.51 -10.26 2.82
C GLU A 53 17.74 -9.91 1.55
N PHE A 54 16.52 -9.40 1.69
CA PHE A 54 15.73 -8.89 0.56
C PHE A 54 16.43 -7.70 -0.12
N ALA A 55 16.96 -6.77 0.67
CA ALA A 55 17.74 -5.63 0.18
C ALA A 55 19.04 -6.05 -0.50
N ALA A 56 19.72 -7.09 0.01
CA ALA A 56 20.94 -7.66 -0.57
C ALA A 56 20.73 -8.36 -1.93
N LEU A 57 19.48 -8.50 -2.40
CA LEU A 57 19.19 -8.86 -3.80
C LEU A 57 19.58 -7.74 -4.79
N ILE A 58 19.71 -6.50 -4.31
CA ILE A 58 20.28 -5.40 -5.08
C ILE A 58 21.80 -5.54 -5.08
N PRO A 59 22.46 -5.71 -6.25
CA PRO A 59 23.91 -5.83 -6.30
C PRO A 59 24.60 -4.59 -5.73
N ALA A 60 25.65 -4.75 -4.93
CA ALA A 60 26.38 -3.62 -4.35
C ALA A 60 27.02 -2.66 -5.39
N THR A 61 27.14 -3.11 -6.65
CA THR A 61 27.60 -2.32 -7.81
C THR A 61 26.49 -1.53 -8.51
N ALA A 62 25.22 -1.79 -8.20
CA ALA A 62 24.07 -1.07 -8.73
C ALA A 62 23.97 0.33 -8.11
N LEU A 63 23.69 1.35 -8.92
CA LEU A 63 23.27 2.65 -8.40
C LEU A 63 21.82 2.53 -7.93
N ALA A 64 21.60 2.74 -6.64
CA ALA A 64 20.30 2.52 -5.99
C ALA A 64 19.77 3.80 -5.33
N LEU A 65 18.46 4.02 -5.41
CA LEU A 65 17.76 5.08 -4.69
C LEU A 65 16.83 4.46 -3.65
N GLU A 66 16.95 4.85 -2.38
CA GLU A 66 15.96 4.57 -1.34
C GLU A 66 15.02 5.77 -1.13
N ILE A 67 13.72 5.51 -1.21
CA ILE A 67 12.65 6.50 -1.09
C ILE A 67 12.07 6.45 0.33
N GLY A 68 12.08 7.59 1.02
CA GLY A 68 11.50 7.78 2.35
C GLY A 68 12.18 6.99 3.48
N PRO A 69 13.52 6.97 3.60
CA PRO A 69 14.20 6.17 4.63
C PRO A 69 13.98 6.68 6.06
N PHE A 70 13.60 7.94 6.24
CA PHE A 70 13.56 8.66 7.52
C PHE A 70 14.78 8.38 8.43
N ALA A 71 14.63 7.48 9.40
CA ALA A 71 15.66 7.07 10.35
C ALA A 71 15.80 5.54 10.42
N SER A 72 15.34 4.82 9.40
CA SER A 72 15.42 3.36 9.27
C SER A 72 15.85 2.91 7.86
N PRO A 73 16.92 3.47 7.27
CA PRO A 73 17.35 3.11 5.91
C PRO A 73 17.68 1.62 5.80
N VAL A 74 17.07 0.98 4.81
CA VAL A 74 17.22 -0.43 4.46
C VAL A 74 18.44 -0.66 3.56
N LEU A 75 18.77 0.29 2.69
CA LEU A 75 19.96 0.28 1.86
C LEU A 75 21.10 1.05 2.52
N ARG A 76 22.33 0.55 2.36
CA ARG A 76 23.57 1.24 2.78
C ARG A 76 24.71 0.89 1.83
N GLY A 77 25.48 1.89 1.40
CA GLY A 77 26.66 1.70 0.53
C GLY A 77 27.01 2.96 -0.28
N PRO A 78 28.17 2.98 -0.96
CA PRO A 78 28.64 4.14 -1.72
C PRO A 78 27.78 4.46 -2.95
N ASN A 79 27.10 3.44 -3.49
CA ASN A 79 26.21 3.53 -4.65
C ASN A 79 24.73 3.73 -4.26
N VAL A 80 24.44 3.95 -2.96
CA VAL A 80 23.09 4.28 -2.49
C VAL A 80 22.92 5.80 -2.49
N ARG A 81 21.74 6.26 -2.89
CA ARG A 81 21.23 7.62 -2.68
C ARG A 81 19.92 7.56 -1.92
N TYR A 82 19.59 8.63 -1.23
CA TYR A 82 18.37 8.76 -0.44
C TYR A 82 17.55 9.95 -0.93
N CYS A 83 16.24 9.75 -1.10
CA CYS A 83 15.30 10.86 -1.26
C CYS A 83 14.19 10.82 -0.21
N ASP A 84 13.81 11.98 0.30
CA ASP A 84 12.79 12.12 1.33
C ASP A 84 12.01 13.44 1.12
N ILE A 85 10.82 13.56 1.71
CA ILE A 85 10.02 14.79 1.68
C ILE A 85 10.62 15.89 2.57
N LEU A 86 11.48 15.53 3.52
CA LEU A 86 12.21 16.41 4.42
C LEU A 86 13.72 16.34 4.16
N ASP A 87 14.44 17.42 4.44
CA ASP A 87 15.91 17.42 4.42
C ASP A 87 16.52 16.71 5.64
N THR A 88 17.83 16.44 5.60
CA THR A 88 18.57 15.75 6.68
C THR A 88 18.42 16.44 8.06
N GLU A 89 18.36 17.77 8.11
CA GLU A 89 18.22 18.53 9.36
C GLU A 89 16.78 18.47 9.89
N GLN A 90 15.80 18.53 9.00
CA GLN A 90 14.38 18.36 9.30
C GLN A 90 14.07 16.94 9.80
N LEU A 91 14.60 15.89 9.16
CA LEU A 91 14.50 14.50 9.63
C LEU A 91 15.14 14.34 11.01
N ARG A 92 16.32 14.93 11.25
CA ARG A 92 16.96 14.94 12.58
C ARG A 92 16.16 15.70 13.64
N ARG A 93 15.44 16.77 13.28
CA ARG A 93 14.52 17.46 14.19
C ARG A 93 13.29 16.60 14.54
N ARG A 94 12.78 15.81 13.58
CA ARG A 94 11.62 14.93 13.75
C ARG A 94 11.94 13.62 14.48
N ALA A 95 13.15 13.08 14.34
CA ALA A 95 13.58 11.79 14.92
C ALA A 95 13.29 11.62 16.44
N PRO A 96 13.56 12.59 17.34
CA PRO A 96 13.26 12.46 18.77
C PRO A 96 11.76 12.28 19.07
N GLU A 97 10.87 12.90 18.29
CA GLU A 97 9.40 12.78 18.47
C GLU A 97 8.90 11.35 18.18
N HIS A 98 9.64 10.61 17.36
CA HIS A 98 9.36 9.22 16.98
C HIS A 98 10.21 8.21 17.77
N GLY A 99 11.04 8.68 18.73
CA GLY A 99 11.88 7.82 19.56
C GLY A 99 13.02 7.10 18.82
N VAL A 100 13.44 7.61 17.65
CA VAL A 100 14.47 7.01 16.80
C VAL A 100 15.82 7.72 16.92
N ASP A 101 16.91 6.96 16.79
CA ASP A 101 18.28 7.47 16.93
C ASP A 101 18.69 8.37 15.75
N LEU A 102 19.22 9.55 16.08
CA LEU A 102 19.77 10.54 15.14
C LEU A 102 20.91 9.98 14.28
N ALA A 103 21.63 8.97 14.77
CA ALA A 103 22.70 8.28 14.04
C ALA A 103 22.18 7.46 12.84
N ASN A 104 20.88 7.10 12.84
CA ASN A 104 20.28 6.34 11.75
C ASN A 104 19.68 7.21 10.64
N VAL A 105 19.51 8.53 10.86
CA VAL A 105 19.06 9.46 9.82
C VAL A 105 20.16 9.59 8.75
N PRO A 106 19.92 9.16 7.49
CA PRO A 106 20.91 9.25 6.43
C PRO A 106 21.09 10.71 5.97
N ALA A 107 22.18 10.97 5.24
CA ALA A 107 22.28 12.18 4.46
C ALA A 107 21.34 12.06 3.24
N VAL A 108 20.32 12.91 3.17
CA VAL A 108 19.37 12.97 2.05
C VAL A 108 20.06 13.65 0.85
N ASP A 109 20.12 12.94 -0.28
CA ASP A 109 20.71 13.44 -1.53
C ASP A 109 19.70 14.30 -2.32
N TYR A 110 18.41 13.94 -2.28
CA TYR A 110 17.34 14.64 -3.01
C TYR A 110 16.14 14.93 -2.10
N VAL A 111 15.79 16.20 -1.94
CA VAL A 111 14.64 16.64 -1.13
C VAL A 111 13.42 16.84 -2.04
N MET A 112 12.33 16.13 -1.75
CA MET A 112 11.19 15.95 -2.66
C MET A 112 9.90 16.53 -2.06
N PRO A 113 9.74 17.87 -1.98
CA PRO A 113 8.55 18.48 -1.41
C PRO A 113 7.30 18.05 -2.18
N GLY A 114 6.32 17.46 -1.48
CA GLY A 114 5.12 16.89 -2.10
C GLY A 114 5.30 15.49 -2.70
N ALA A 115 6.31 14.74 -2.25
CA ALA A 115 6.55 13.31 -2.52
C ALA A 115 6.72 12.89 -4.00
N SER A 116 6.98 13.85 -4.89
CA SER A 116 7.14 13.59 -6.33
C SER A 116 8.61 13.34 -6.70
N LEU A 117 8.94 12.23 -7.38
CA LEU A 117 10.31 11.87 -7.79
C LEU A 117 10.80 12.63 -9.04
N ASP A 118 9.95 13.43 -9.68
CA ASP A 118 10.24 14.05 -10.99
C ASP A 118 11.45 15.00 -10.97
N ALA A 119 11.73 15.66 -9.84
CA ALA A 119 12.86 16.57 -9.70
C ALA A 119 14.23 15.88 -9.52
N ILE A 120 14.26 14.54 -9.35
CA ILE A 120 15.52 13.77 -9.34
C ILE A 120 16.02 13.65 -10.78
N PRO A 121 17.20 14.19 -11.14
CA PRO A 121 17.70 14.17 -12.52
C PRO A 121 18.25 12.80 -12.94
N ASP A 122 18.68 11.99 -11.96
CA ASP A 122 19.36 10.73 -12.18
C ASP A 122 18.40 9.56 -12.46
N GLN A 123 18.90 8.56 -13.17
CA GLN A 123 18.26 7.24 -13.29
C GLN A 123 19.10 6.18 -12.59
N PHE A 124 18.43 5.19 -12.00
CA PHE A 124 18.99 4.19 -11.11
C PHE A 124 18.82 2.77 -11.66
N ASP A 125 19.71 1.88 -11.25
CA ASP A 125 19.60 0.45 -11.53
C ASP A 125 18.59 -0.21 -10.56
N ALA A 126 18.48 0.30 -9.33
CA ALA A 126 17.47 -0.08 -8.35
C ALA A 126 16.74 1.15 -7.78
N LEU A 127 15.43 1.04 -7.58
CA LEU A 127 14.72 1.87 -6.60
C LEU A 127 14.29 0.96 -5.45
N LEU A 128 14.25 1.46 -4.22
CA LEU A 128 13.68 0.77 -3.07
C LEU A 128 12.79 1.73 -2.27
N SER A 129 11.69 1.22 -1.73
CA SER A 129 10.91 1.92 -0.70
C SER A 129 10.46 0.94 0.38
N SER A 130 10.61 1.34 1.64
CA SER A 130 10.09 0.60 2.78
C SER A 130 9.04 1.44 3.50
N HIS A 131 7.78 1.00 3.47
CA HIS A 131 6.65 1.67 4.13
C HIS A 131 6.47 3.13 3.68
N ALA A 132 6.40 3.32 2.36
CA ALA A 132 6.23 4.64 1.74
C ALA A 132 5.25 4.66 0.54
N ILE A 133 4.83 3.49 0.02
CA ILE A 133 3.92 3.41 -1.14
C ILE A 133 2.47 3.68 -0.73
N GLU A 134 2.12 3.27 0.48
CA GLU A 134 0.87 3.54 1.18
C GLU A 134 0.70 5.01 1.57
N HIS A 135 1.80 5.77 1.72
CA HIS A 135 1.83 7.21 2.01
C HIS A 135 1.68 8.11 0.76
N GLN A 136 1.52 7.54 -0.45
CA GLN A 136 1.44 8.33 -1.68
C GLN A 136 0.03 8.87 -1.92
N PRO A 137 -0.20 10.19 -2.07
CA PRO A 137 -1.55 10.70 -2.35
C PRO A 137 -2.14 10.25 -3.71
N ASP A 138 -1.27 9.92 -4.67
CA ASP A 138 -1.58 9.48 -6.03
C ASP A 138 -0.63 8.32 -6.41
N LEU A 139 -1.08 7.09 -6.15
CA LEU A 139 -0.31 5.87 -6.36
C LEU A 139 0.15 5.70 -7.83
N VAL A 140 -0.71 6.04 -8.78
CA VAL A 140 -0.44 5.86 -10.20
C VAL A 140 0.69 6.79 -10.64
N ARG A 141 0.66 8.06 -10.21
CA ARG A 141 1.76 8.99 -10.46
C ARG A 141 3.07 8.51 -9.85
N HIS A 142 3.06 8.04 -8.62
CA HIS A 142 4.26 7.48 -7.96
C HIS A 142 4.86 6.32 -8.79
N LEU A 143 4.03 5.38 -9.25
CA LEU A 143 4.48 4.29 -10.12
C LEU A 143 5.07 4.80 -11.45
N GLN A 144 4.41 5.76 -12.11
CA GLN A 144 4.91 6.38 -13.34
C GLN A 144 6.21 7.18 -13.12
N GLU A 145 6.38 7.82 -11.96
CA GLU A 145 7.58 8.53 -11.56
C GLU A 145 8.74 7.54 -11.32
N VAL A 146 8.49 6.43 -10.62
CA VAL A 146 9.44 5.31 -10.48
C VAL A 146 9.89 4.81 -11.86
N GLU A 147 8.98 4.62 -12.81
CA GLU A 147 9.35 4.21 -14.19
C GLU A 147 10.32 5.19 -14.85
N ARG A 148 10.11 6.50 -14.69
CA ARG A 148 10.98 7.55 -15.26
C ARG A 148 12.34 7.63 -14.58
N ARG A 149 12.51 7.02 -13.40
CA ARG A 149 13.76 6.94 -12.63
C ARG A 149 14.47 5.58 -12.76
N LEU A 150 13.81 4.54 -13.28
CA LEU A 150 14.46 3.27 -13.60
C LEU A 150 15.22 3.34 -14.93
N ARG A 151 16.46 2.85 -14.92
CA ARG A 151 17.20 2.53 -16.14
C ARG A 151 16.59 1.31 -16.85
N PRO A 152 16.85 1.09 -18.15
CA PRO A 152 16.48 -0.13 -18.85
C PRO A 152 17.00 -1.39 -18.14
N GLY A 153 16.09 -2.25 -17.68
CA GLY A 153 16.42 -3.46 -16.92
C GLY A 153 16.64 -3.24 -15.42
N GLY A 154 16.39 -2.04 -14.89
CA GLY A 154 16.31 -1.81 -13.44
C GLY A 154 15.07 -2.42 -12.79
N ARG A 155 15.05 -2.48 -11.46
CA ARG A 155 13.91 -2.95 -10.66
C ARG A 155 13.55 -2.00 -9.53
N TYR A 156 12.28 -2.02 -9.14
CA TYR A 156 11.76 -1.36 -7.95
C TYR A 156 11.43 -2.39 -6.87
N PHE A 157 12.09 -2.27 -5.71
CA PHE A 157 11.94 -3.13 -4.55
C PHE A 157 10.99 -2.46 -3.55
N VAL A 158 9.89 -3.13 -3.24
CA VAL A 158 8.84 -2.60 -2.36
C VAL A 158 8.77 -3.47 -1.12
N LEU A 159 8.87 -2.85 0.06
CA LEU A 159 8.45 -3.44 1.32
C LEU A 159 7.20 -2.67 1.76
N ALA A 160 6.04 -3.32 1.73
CA ALA A 160 4.76 -2.69 2.00
C ALA A 160 4.06 -3.36 3.19
N PRO A 161 3.38 -2.59 4.06
CA PRO A 161 2.58 -3.17 5.13
C PRO A 161 1.46 -4.04 4.52
N ASP A 162 1.30 -5.23 5.08
CA ASP A 162 0.09 -6.01 4.92
C ASP A 162 -0.94 -5.47 5.90
N HIS A 163 -1.98 -4.82 5.39
CA HIS A 163 -3.01 -4.19 6.22
C HIS A 163 -3.58 -5.18 7.25
N ARG A 164 -3.64 -6.47 6.93
CA ARG A 164 -4.16 -7.54 7.81
C ARG A 164 -3.30 -7.79 9.05
N TYR A 165 -2.06 -7.32 9.12
CA TYR A 165 -1.13 -7.61 10.22
C TYR A 165 -0.43 -6.37 10.79
N CYS A 166 -0.78 -5.17 10.33
CA CYS A 166 -0.35 -3.90 10.92
C CYS A 166 -1.52 -3.19 11.65
N PHE A 167 -1.30 -1.92 12.03
CA PHE A 167 -2.34 -1.10 12.65
C PHE A 167 -3.56 -0.82 11.73
N ASP A 168 -3.46 -1.06 10.41
CA ASP A 168 -4.56 -0.91 9.45
C ASP A 168 -5.52 -2.12 9.40
N ARG A 169 -5.39 -3.11 10.31
CA ARG A 169 -6.17 -4.38 10.35
C ARG A 169 -7.63 -4.26 9.94
N ASN A 170 -8.32 -3.19 10.35
CA ASN A 170 -9.77 -3.05 10.18
C ASN A 170 -10.18 -2.34 8.87
N LEU A 171 -9.23 -1.75 8.15
CA LEU A 171 -9.42 -1.06 6.88
C LEU A 171 -9.48 -2.07 5.73
N ALA A 172 -10.32 -1.79 4.73
CA ALA A 172 -10.47 -2.67 3.57
C ALA A 172 -9.29 -2.48 2.57
N PRO A 173 -8.92 -3.51 1.79
CA PRO A 173 -7.95 -3.35 0.72
C PRO A 173 -8.39 -2.27 -0.26
N SER A 174 -7.46 -1.42 -0.71
CA SER A 174 -7.75 -0.35 -1.66
C SER A 174 -8.20 -0.89 -3.01
N THR A 175 -9.21 -0.23 -3.59
CA THR A 175 -9.82 -0.61 -4.85
C THR A 175 -9.24 0.17 -6.03
N ILE A 176 -9.34 -0.40 -7.23
CA ILE A 176 -8.98 0.29 -8.48
C ILE A 176 -9.75 1.61 -8.66
N ALA A 177 -11.01 1.68 -8.21
CA ALA A 177 -11.82 2.90 -8.32
C ALA A 177 -11.26 4.07 -7.50
N GLU A 178 -10.80 3.80 -6.27
CA GLU A 178 -10.20 4.83 -5.39
C GLU A 178 -8.85 5.32 -5.93
N VAL A 179 -8.06 4.40 -6.48
CA VAL A 179 -6.75 4.67 -7.10
C VAL A 179 -6.92 5.52 -8.37
N LEU A 180 -7.85 5.15 -9.25
CA LEU A 180 -8.18 5.93 -10.45
C LEU A 180 -8.74 7.31 -10.09
N GLN A 181 -9.61 7.41 -9.08
CA GLN A 181 -10.12 8.69 -8.60
C GLN A 181 -8.99 9.61 -8.13
N ALA A 182 -8.06 9.09 -7.31
CA ALA A 182 -6.92 9.88 -6.82
C ALA A 182 -6.02 10.39 -7.95
N HIS A 183 -5.81 9.57 -8.97
CA HIS A 183 -5.02 9.93 -10.15
C HIS A 183 -5.70 11.00 -11.01
N LEU A 184 -7.02 10.86 -11.27
CA LEU A 184 -7.80 11.84 -12.03
C LEU A 184 -7.97 13.17 -11.29
N GLU A 185 -8.11 13.15 -9.96
CA GLU A 185 -8.07 14.33 -9.10
C GLU A 185 -6.65 14.91 -8.94
N GLN A 186 -5.64 14.24 -9.48
CA GLN A 186 -4.23 14.61 -9.44
C GLN A 186 -3.71 14.92 -8.02
N ARG A 187 -4.13 14.15 -7.02
CA ARG A 187 -3.88 14.42 -5.60
C ARG A 187 -2.38 14.64 -5.29
N ARG A 188 -2.09 15.66 -4.47
CA ARG A 188 -0.74 16.00 -3.97
C ARG A 188 -0.62 15.94 -2.44
N VAL A 189 -1.75 15.81 -1.75
CA VAL A 189 -1.85 15.73 -0.29
C VAL A 189 -2.97 14.76 0.10
N HIS A 190 -2.90 14.26 1.32
CA HIS A 190 -3.89 13.34 1.86
C HIS A 190 -5.26 13.97 2.03
N THR A 191 -6.31 13.20 1.76
CA THR A 191 -7.70 13.64 1.92
C THR A 191 -8.15 13.55 3.38
N LEU A 192 -9.20 14.28 3.75
CA LEU A 192 -9.87 14.12 5.05
C LEU A 192 -10.22 12.66 5.36
N ARG A 193 -10.61 11.88 4.34
CA ARG A 193 -10.86 10.44 4.48
C ARG A 193 -9.60 9.70 4.94
N SER A 194 -8.48 9.88 4.26
CA SER A 194 -7.18 9.25 4.60
C SER A 194 -6.75 9.60 6.03
N VAL A 195 -6.90 10.86 6.43
CA VAL A 195 -6.56 11.31 7.80
C VAL A 195 -7.49 10.65 8.83
N ILE A 196 -8.81 10.60 8.60
CA ILE A 196 -9.76 9.93 9.51
C ILE A 196 -9.48 8.42 9.61
N GLU A 197 -9.29 7.73 8.48
CA GLU A 197 -9.01 6.30 8.47
C GLU A 197 -7.75 5.97 9.27
N HIS A 198 -6.63 6.59 8.93
CA HIS A 198 -5.36 6.33 9.62
C HIS A 198 -5.38 6.78 11.11
N ARG A 199 -5.98 7.94 11.45
CA ARG A 199 -5.95 8.47 12.83
C ARG A 199 -7.03 7.91 13.76
N ALA A 200 -8.19 7.49 13.23
CA ALA A 200 -9.33 7.05 14.04
C ALA A 200 -9.65 5.56 13.93
N TYR A 201 -9.34 4.90 12.81
CA TYR A 201 -9.70 3.50 12.56
C TYR A 201 -8.56 2.51 12.78
N ASN A 202 -7.33 3.00 12.99
CA ASN A 202 -6.19 2.15 13.29
C ASN A 202 -6.26 1.49 14.68
N THR A 203 -5.53 0.39 14.82
CA THR A 203 -5.37 -0.43 16.03
C THR A 203 -3.88 -0.57 16.43
N HIS A 204 -3.50 -1.58 17.21
CA HIS A 204 -2.11 -1.86 17.56
C HIS A 204 -1.29 -2.40 16.38
N ASN A 205 0.03 -2.18 16.40
CA ASN A 205 0.97 -2.68 15.40
C ASN A 205 1.77 -3.91 15.90
N ASP A 206 1.07 -4.85 16.54
CA ASP A 206 1.66 -6.08 17.09
C ASP A 206 1.33 -7.25 16.14
N PRO A 207 2.28 -7.72 15.32
CA PRO A 207 2.02 -8.78 14.35
C PRO A 207 1.72 -10.11 15.04
N ALA A 208 2.37 -10.43 16.16
CA ALA A 208 2.18 -11.71 16.84
C ALA A 208 0.70 -11.85 17.27
N ARG A 209 0.12 -10.78 17.83
CA ARG A 209 -1.30 -10.72 18.14
C ARG A 209 -2.17 -10.89 16.88
N HIS A 210 -1.93 -10.12 15.81
CA HIS A 210 -2.71 -10.20 14.56
C HIS A 210 -2.66 -11.57 13.87
N TRP A 211 -1.57 -12.32 14.04
CA TRP A 211 -1.39 -13.69 13.53
C TRP A 211 -2.00 -14.78 14.42
N THR A 212 -2.40 -14.44 15.65
CA THR A 212 -3.12 -15.33 16.58
C THR A 212 -4.60 -15.01 16.70
N ASP A 213 -5.03 -13.82 16.31
CA ASP A 213 -6.43 -13.37 16.40
C ASP A 213 -7.26 -13.92 15.22
N PRO A 214 -8.20 -14.86 15.47
CA PRO A 214 -9.09 -15.39 14.44
C PRO A 214 -10.20 -14.40 14.06
N THR A 215 -10.32 -13.26 14.76
CA THR A 215 -11.37 -12.27 14.50
C THR A 215 -11.20 -11.67 13.10
N PRO A 216 -12.24 -11.74 12.25
CA PRO A 216 -12.19 -11.13 10.93
C PRO A 216 -11.91 -9.63 11.02
N ALA A 217 -10.90 -9.18 10.28
CA ALA A 217 -10.60 -7.80 9.99
C ALA A 217 -11.85 -7.05 9.50
N ARG A 218 -12.47 -6.22 10.34
CA ARG A 218 -13.62 -5.39 9.93
C ARG A 218 -13.82 -4.20 10.86
N LEU A 219 -13.92 -3.02 10.26
CA LEU A 219 -14.48 -1.84 10.91
C LEU A 219 -15.94 -2.07 11.34
N ASP A 220 -16.18 -2.27 12.63
CA ASP A 220 -17.51 -2.10 13.21
C ASP A 220 -17.77 -0.61 13.45
N SER A 221 -18.62 -0.02 12.60
CA SER A 221 -18.99 1.39 12.67
C SER A 221 -19.60 1.80 14.02
N ARG A 222 -20.05 0.86 14.84
CA ARG A 222 -20.55 1.09 16.20
C ARG A 222 -19.45 1.37 17.24
N GLN A 223 -18.19 1.07 16.93
CA GLN A 223 -17.05 1.18 17.84
C GLN A 223 -16.13 2.36 17.51
N VAL A 224 -16.55 3.24 16.60
CA VAL A 224 -15.77 4.43 16.20
C VAL A 224 -15.69 5.45 17.34
N ASP A 225 -14.47 5.74 17.80
CA ASP A 225 -14.24 6.81 18.78
C ASP A 225 -14.38 8.19 18.13
N LEU A 226 -15.49 8.86 18.43
CA LEU A 226 -15.80 10.21 17.98
C LEU A 226 -14.73 11.25 18.38
N ARG A 227 -13.97 11.03 19.47
CA ARG A 227 -12.88 11.93 19.88
C ARG A 227 -11.71 11.85 18.91
N ARG A 228 -11.36 10.65 18.44
CA ARG A 228 -10.32 10.42 17.42
C ARG A 228 -10.73 11.00 16.08
N VAL A 229 -11.98 10.78 15.65
CA VAL A 229 -12.52 11.38 14.41
C VAL A 229 -12.47 12.92 14.48
N ALA A 230 -12.95 13.52 15.58
CA ALA A 230 -12.91 14.96 15.74
C ALA A 230 -11.48 15.53 15.82
N ALA A 231 -10.51 14.77 16.34
CA ALA A 231 -9.09 15.15 16.32
C ALA A 231 -8.53 15.11 14.89
N ALA A 232 -8.79 14.04 14.14
CA ALA A 232 -8.39 13.89 12.73
C ALA A 232 -8.96 15.01 11.84
N MET A 233 -10.22 15.41 12.05
CA MET A 233 -10.84 16.54 11.36
C MET A 233 -10.11 17.86 11.65
N ARG A 234 -9.77 18.13 12.92
CA ARG A 234 -9.01 19.34 13.30
C ARG A 234 -7.58 19.32 12.77
N GLU A 235 -6.92 18.17 12.72
CA GLU A 235 -5.59 18.01 12.13
C GLU A 235 -5.62 18.38 10.64
N HIS A 236 -6.57 17.82 9.88
CA HIS A 236 -6.79 18.15 8.47
C HIS A 236 -7.14 19.62 8.23
N GLU A 237 -8.02 20.21 9.04
CA GLU A 237 -8.37 21.64 8.96
C GLU A 237 -7.15 22.54 9.27
N SER A 238 -6.40 22.24 10.32
CA SER A 238 -5.22 23.01 10.74
C SER A 238 -4.06 22.94 9.73
N ALA A 239 -3.93 21.84 8.99
CA ALA A 239 -2.95 21.71 7.92
C ALA A 239 -3.27 22.62 6.71
N ALA A 240 -4.50 23.14 6.58
CA ALA A 240 -4.91 24.09 5.55
C ALA A 240 -4.53 23.67 4.10
N GLY A 241 -4.62 22.37 3.81
CA GLY A 241 -4.22 21.79 2.52
C GLY A 241 -2.74 21.40 2.39
N GLY A 242 -1.96 21.48 3.48
CA GLY A 242 -0.62 20.95 3.58
C GLY A 242 -0.57 19.42 3.67
N TYR A 243 0.62 18.84 3.48
CA TYR A 243 0.84 17.40 3.62
C TYR A 243 0.72 16.97 5.09
N ILE A 244 -0.07 15.92 5.33
CA ILE A 244 -0.14 15.20 6.62
C ILE A 244 0.36 13.78 6.36
N ASP A 245 1.18 13.27 7.27
CA ASP A 245 1.78 11.95 7.13
C ASP A 245 0.84 10.87 7.69
N VAL A 246 0.14 10.19 6.77
CA VAL A 246 -0.87 9.13 7.00
C VAL A 246 -0.89 8.17 5.81
N HIS A 247 -1.52 7.02 5.97
CA HIS A 247 -1.75 6.09 4.86
C HIS A 247 -2.95 6.54 4.00
N ALA A 248 -2.81 6.40 2.68
CA ALA A 248 -3.87 6.49 1.68
C ALA A 248 -4.30 5.10 1.16
N TRP A 249 -3.41 4.11 1.22
CA TRP A 249 -3.62 2.80 0.60
C TRP A 249 -3.38 1.63 1.55
N TYR A 250 -4.15 0.56 1.37
CA TYR A 250 -4.11 -0.63 2.20
C TYR A 250 -4.02 -1.86 1.31
N PHE A 251 -3.00 -2.68 1.53
CA PHE A 251 -2.69 -3.81 0.67
C PHE A 251 -2.51 -5.09 1.47
N ASN A 252 -2.84 -6.22 0.87
CA ASN A 252 -2.18 -7.49 1.14
C ASN A 252 -1.48 -7.94 -0.16
N PRO A 253 -0.66 -9.02 -0.17
CA PRO A 253 0.07 -9.44 -1.37
C PRO A 253 -0.82 -9.60 -2.61
N ASP A 254 -1.99 -10.22 -2.44
CA ASP A 254 -2.88 -10.56 -3.56
C ASP A 254 -3.58 -9.31 -4.11
N SER A 255 -4.06 -8.42 -3.23
CA SER A 255 -4.68 -7.16 -3.67
C SER A 255 -3.65 -6.22 -4.31
N PHE A 256 -2.40 -6.22 -3.85
CA PHE A 256 -1.31 -5.46 -4.45
C PHE A 256 -0.96 -5.95 -5.85
N GLY A 257 -0.75 -7.26 -6.01
CA GLY A 257 -0.45 -7.87 -7.30
C GLY A 257 -1.56 -7.63 -8.32
N HIS A 258 -2.81 -7.90 -7.93
CA HIS A 258 -3.97 -7.70 -8.81
C HIS A 258 -4.19 -6.23 -9.18
N LEU A 259 -3.97 -5.28 -8.26
CA LEU A 259 -4.07 -3.85 -8.56
C LEU A 259 -3.03 -3.41 -9.60
N LEU A 260 -1.78 -3.89 -9.49
CA LEU A 260 -0.74 -3.61 -10.49
C LEU A 260 -1.07 -4.22 -11.86
N GLU A 261 -1.62 -5.44 -11.90
CA GLU A 261 -2.11 -6.06 -13.13
C GLU A 261 -3.18 -5.21 -13.82
N LEU A 262 -4.16 -4.71 -13.05
CA LEU A 262 -5.21 -3.81 -13.56
C LEU A 262 -4.64 -2.48 -14.07
N LEU A 263 -3.77 -1.83 -13.30
CA LEU A 263 -3.14 -0.56 -13.71
C LEU A 263 -2.29 -0.73 -14.98
N ARG A 264 -1.55 -1.83 -15.10
CA ARG A 264 -0.81 -2.16 -16.33
C ARG A 264 -1.75 -2.47 -17.50
N GLY A 265 -2.82 -3.21 -17.26
CA GLY A 265 -3.85 -3.52 -18.27
C GLY A 265 -4.55 -2.27 -18.82
N LEU A 266 -4.66 -1.22 -18.00
CA LEU A 266 -5.15 0.10 -18.40
C LEU A 266 -4.07 0.98 -19.05
N GLY A 267 -2.81 0.56 -19.11
CA GLY A 267 -1.72 1.37 -19.66
C GLY A 267 -1.24 2.50 -18.75
N LEU A 268 -1.66 2.50 -17.47
CA LEU A 268 -1.30 3.52 -16.48
C LEU A 268 0.09 3.33 -15.89
N THR A 269 0.65 2.13 -15.99
CA THR A 269 2.03 1.80 -15.58
C THR A 269 2.61 0.70 -16.46
N ARG A 270 3.93 0.70 -16.65
CA ARG A 270 4.70 -0.41 -17.23
C ARG A 270 5.31 -1.34 -16.18
N LEU A 271 5.16 -1.04 -14.90
CA LEU A 271 5.65 -1.89 -13.82
C LEU A 271 4.80 -3.15 -13.74
N GLN A 272 5.46 -4.30 -13.78
CA GLN A 272 4.85 -5.61 -13.52
C GLN A 272 5.56 -6.28 -12.34
N VAL A 273 4.83 -7.14 -11.63
CA VAL A 273 5.38 -7.96 -10.54
C VAL A 273 6.33 -9.02 -11.14
N GLU A 274 7.62 -8.89 -10.88
CA GLU A 274 8.62 -9.92 -11.20
C GLU A 274 8.73 -10.95 -10.07
N ARG A 275 8.59 -10.50 -8.81
CA ARG A 275 8.47 -11.34 -7.60
C ARG A 275 7.52 -10.72 -6.59
N LEU A 276 6.82 -11.57 -5.85
CA LEU A 276 5.96 -11.19 -4.72
C LEU A 276 6.14 -12.20 -3.59
N TYR A 277 6.84 -11.80 -2.54
CA TYR A 277 7.14 -12.59 -1.34
C TYR A 277 6.03 -12.33 -0.30
N PRO A 278 5.17 -13.32 -0.01
CA PRO A 278 4.01 -13.12 0.86
C PRO A 278 4.38 -12.86 2.32
N THR A 279 3.48 -12.17 3.02
CA THR A 279 3.55 -11.91 4.47
C THR A 279 3.66 -13.21 5.24
N CYS A 280 4.77 -13.39 5.95
CA CYS A 280 5.01 -14.57 6.78
C CYS A 280 4.54 -14.33 8.23
N ARG A 281 4.27 -15.41 8.97
CA ARG A 281 3.86 -15.38 10.38
C ARG A 281 4.85 -14.55 11.21
N GLY A 282 4.33 -13.63 12.02
CA GLY A 282 5.12 -12.69 12.82
C GLY A 282 5.61 -11.44 12.07
N SER A 283 5.39 -11.34 10.75
CA SER A 283 5.62 -10.12 9.97
C SER A 283 4.38 -9.22 9.92
N VAL A 284 4.60 -7.92 9.75
CA VAL A 284 3.58 -6.90 9.40
C VAL A 284 3.52 -6.61 7.90
N GLU A 285 4.41 -7.21 7.10
CA GLU A 285 4.71 -6.77 5.73
C GLU A 285 4.97 -7.92 4.74
N PHE A 286 4.77 -7.59 3.47
CA PHE A 286 5.17 -8.37 2.31
C PHE A 286 6.19 -7.61 1.47
N TRP A 287 6.90 -8.32 0.60
CA TRP A 287 7.92 -7.72 -0.26
C TRP A 287 7.63 -8.00 -1.74
N ALA A 288 7.87 -7.04 -2.62
CA ALA A 288 7.71 -7.22 -4.07
C ALA A 288 8.90 -6.66 -4.83
N VAL A 289 9.23 -7.29 -5.96
CA VAL A 289 10.18 -6.76 -6.94
C VAL A 289 9.41 -6.51 -8.21
N LEU A 290 9.37 -5.26 -8.65
CA LEU A 290 8.72 -4.83 -9.88
C LEU A 290 9.76 -4.56 -10.96
N ALA A 291 9.46 -4.95 -12.19
CA ALA A 291 10.29 -4.70 -13.36
C ALA A 291 9.49 -3.97 -14.44
N LEU A 292 10.18 -3.22 -15.30
CA LEU A 292 9.56 -2.64 -16.50
C LEU A 292 9.23 -3.75 -17.51
N ASP A 293 7.98 -3.81 -17.95
CA ASP A 293 7.59 -4.58 -19.13
C ASP A 293 8.27 -3.98 -20.38
N PRO A 294 9.03 -4.77 -21.18
CA PRO A 294 9.67 -4.28 -22.40
C PRO A 294 8.67 -3.88 -23.49
N GLY A 295 7.40 -4.27 -23.38
CA GLY A 295 6.34 -3.75 -24.25
C GLY A 295 6.15 -2.23 -24.14
N PRO A 296 5.60 -1.58 -25.18
CA PRO A 296 5.12 -0.21 -25.04
C PRO A 296 4.00 -0.19 -23.99
N ALA A 297 3.93 0.88 -23.19
CA ALA A 297 2.70 1.15 -22.45
C ALA A 297 1.54 1.21 -23.45
N GLY A 298 0.48 0.42 -23.23
CA GLY A 298 -0.76 0.61 -23.96
C GLY A 298 -1.23 2.06 -23.75
N PRO A 299 -1.80 2.74 -24.78
CA PRO A 299 -2.17 4.13 -24.63
C PRO A 299 -3.33 4.27 -23.64
N TRP A 300 -3.02 4.71 -22.41
CA TRP A 300 -4.02 5.31 -21.54
C TRP A 300 -4.41 6.67 -22.11
N ASP A 301 -5.52 6.70 -22.84
CA ASP A 301 -6.06 7.96 -23.36
C ASP A 301 -6.82 8.73 -22.27
N ALA A 302 -6.08 9.54 -21.53
CA ALA A 302 -6.63 10.46 -20.53
C ALA A 302 -7.61 11.48 -21.13
N ALA A 303 -7.59 11.75 -22.44
CA ALA A 303 -8.58 12.61 -23.09
C ALA A 303 -9.93 11.90 -23.28
N ALA A 304 -9.93 10.58 -23.49
CA ALA A 304 -11.13 9.75 -23.49
C ALA A 304 -11.70 9.51 -22.07
N ALA A 305 -10.86 9.62 -21.03
CA ALA A 305 -11.26 9.48 -19.63
C ALA A 305 -11.77 10.78 -18.97
N ARG A 306 -11.77 11.92 -19.67
CA ARG A 306 -12.46 13.13 -19.20
C ARG A 306 -13.96 12.82 -19.15
N PRO A 307 -14.70 13.22 -18.10
CA PRO A 307 -16.15 13.11 -18.15
C PRO A 307 -16.65 13.91 -19.36
N ALA A 308 -17.44 13.27 -20.22
CA ALA A 308 -18.11 13.96 -21.30
C ALA A 308 -18.91 15.12 -20.69
N ALA A 309 -18.66 16.35 -21.14
CA ALA A 309 -19.30 17.56 -20.59
C ALA A 309 -20.83 17.54 -20.71
N ASP A 310 -21.35 16.62 -21.54
CA ASP A 310 -22.75 16.52 -21.95
C ASP A 310 -23.49 15.28 -21.39
N TRP A 311 -22.99 14.64 -20.31
CA TRP A 311 -23.87 13.70 -19.56
C TRP A 311 -24.93 14.49 -18.79
N ALA A 312 -26.00 14.85 -19.50
CA ALA A 312 -27.27 15.20 -18.88
C ALA A 312 -27.90 13.91 -18.34
N PRO A 313 -28.18 13.78 -17.03
CA PRO A 313 -28.94 12.64 -16.54
C PRO A 313 -30.33 12.65 -17.19
N PRO A 314 -30.89 11.48 -17.55
CA PRO A 314 -32.27 11.42 -18.05
C PRO A 314 -33.19 12.06 -17.01
N ALA A 315 -34.07 12.97 -17.48
CA ALA A 315 -34.93 13.76 -16.61
C ALA A 315 -35.65 12.85 -15.61
N ALA A 316 -35.47 13.14 -14.31
CA ALA A 316 -35.96 12.30 -13.25
C ALA A 316 -37.47 12.07 -13.41
N SER A 317 -37.86 10.84 -13.73
CA SER A 317 -39.26 10.43 -13.66
C SER A 317 -39.69 10.58 -12.21
N SER A 318 -40.62 11.51 -11.96
CA SER A 318 -41.11 11.79 -10.61
C SER A 318 -41.50 10.48 -9.93
N PRO A 319 -41.07 10.24 -8.67
CA PRO A 319 -41.40 9.00 -7.97
C PRO A 319 -42.92 8.88 -7.92
N ALA A 320 -43.45 7.82 -8.54
CA ALA A 320 -44.88 7.59 -8.59
C ALA A 320 -45.42 7.48 -7.17
N THR A 321 -46.25 8.46 -6.77
CA THR A 321 -46.83 8.51 -5.44
C THR A 321 -47.54 7.19 -5.16
N PRO A 322 -47.19 6.44 -4.10
CA PRO A 322 -47.85 5.18 -3.83
C PRO A 322 -49.33 5.46 -3.56
N ARG A 323 -50.21 4.88 -4.39
CA ARG A 323 -51.66 4.99 -4.23
C ARG A 323 -52.05 4.45 -2.85
N ALA A 324 -52.57 5.32 -1.99
CA ALA A 324 -53.19 4.92 -0.74
C ALA A 324 -54.40 4.02 -1.03
N GLY A 325 -54.25 2.72 -0.82
CA GLY A 325 -55.26 1.69 -1.09
C GLY A 325 -55.52 0.84 0.14
N LEU A 326 -56.64 1.12 0.83
CA LEU A 326 -57.34 0.30 1.81
C LEU A 326 -56.55 -0.83 2.53
N LEU A 327 -56.04 -0.51 3.73
CA LEU A 327 -56.09 -1.43 4.87
C LEU A 327 -56.45 -0.62 6.13
N GLY A 328 -57.75 -0.51 6.39
CA GLY A 328 -58.29 0.12 7.59
C GLY A 328 -58.70 -0.93 8.62
N ARG A 329 -58.66 -0.56 9.92
CA ARG A 329 -58.87 -1.40 11.12
C ARG A 329 -57.66 -2.35 11.34
N THR A 330 -56.97 -2.39 12.48
CA THR A 330 -57.21 -1.90 13.85
C THR A 330 -55.90 -1.31 14.45
N LEU A 331 -55.82 -0.63 15.61
CA LEU A 331 -56.81 -0.14 16.59
C LEU A 331 -56.57 1.38 16.85
N ARG A 332 -57.51 2.03 17.55
CA ARG A 332 -57.26 3.20 18.41
C ARG A 332 -58.15 3.10 19.65
N THR A 333 -57.59 2.74 20.80
CA THR A 333 -58.16 3.05 22.14
C THR A 333 -57.13 2.69 23.21
N LEU A 334 -56.50 3.72 23.79
CA LEU A 334 -56.19 3.88 25.22
C LEU A 334 -55.22 5.05 25.39
N VAL A 335 -55.75 6.22 25.79
CA VAL A 335 -55.25 7.14 26.82
C VAL A 335 -56.26 8.31 26.87
N THR A 336 -56.47 8.83 28.09
CA THR A 336 -57.39 9.90 28.54
C THR A 336 -58.82 9.51 28.94
N ARG A 337 -58.98 9.13 30.20
CA ARG A 337 -59.97 9.75 31.09
C ARG A 337 -59.33 10.06 32.44
N ARG A 338 -59.50 11.33 32.85
CA ARG A 338 -59.53 11.92 34.21
C ARG A 338 -58.77 11.21 35.32
#